data_AF-A0A7W5AMQ1-F1
#
_entry.id   AF-A0A7W5AMQ1-F1
#
_cell.length_a   1.000
_cell.length_b   1.000
_cell.length_c   1.000
_cell.angle_alpha   90.00
_cell.angle_beta   90.00
_cell.angle_gamma   90.00
#
_symmetry.space_group_name_H-M   'P 1'
#
loop_
_entity.id
_entity.type
_entity.pdbx_description
1 polymer ?
#
loop_
_entity_poly.entity_id
_entity_poly.type
_entity_poly.pdbx_seq_one_letter_code
_entity_poly.pdbx_strand_id
1 'polypeptide(L)' 'MTDFPYVWTWRWRTWQLPSVTARVPWFGDGVDRAGMRCQVVTRGGMNSALVRFADGSEFVTSRGGLRRAPEIATTTHCS' A
#
# COMPACT_ATOMS: atom_id res chain seq x y z
N MET A 1 14.51 5.39 -12.83
CA MET A 1 13.60 4.27 -12.48
C MET A 1 13.07 4.55 -11.09
N THR A 2 11.75 4.65 -10.91
CA THR A 2 11.17 4.90 -9.58
C THR A 2 11.37 3.65 -8.72
N ASP A 3 12.14 3.75 -7.64
CA ASP A 3 12.49 2.62 -6.75
C ASP A 3 11.24 1.94 -6.14
N PHE A 4 10.12 2.66 -6.09
CA PHE A 4 8.84 2.22 -5.54
C PHE A 4 7.72 2.31 -6.59
N PRO A 5 7.57 1.29 -7.46
CA PRO A 5 6.68 1.35 -8.62
C PRO A 5 5.21 1.12 -8.27
N TYR A 6 4.88 0.79 -7.03
CA TYR A 6 3.51 0.54 -6.58
C TYR A 6 3.07 1.58 -5.55
N VAL A 7 1.75 1.76 -5.44
CA VAL A 7 1.07 2.51 -4.39
C VAL A 7 0.21 1.52 -3.63
N TRP A 8 0.33 1.54 -2.30
CA TRP A 8 -0.55 0.79 -1.40
C TRP A 8 -1.90 1.49 -1.32
N THR A 9 -3.01 0.78 -1.52
CA THR A 9 -4.35 1.37 -1.58
C THR A 9 -5.30 0.90 -0.50
N TRP A 10 -4.91 -0.05 0.36
CA TRP A 10 -5.77 -0.43 1.48
C TRP A 10 -5.85 0.71 2.48
N ARG A 11 -7.08 1.14 2.73
CA ARG A 11 -7.46 2.13 3.75
C ARG A 11 -8.07 1.41 4.95
N TRP A 12 -8.28 2.15 6.02
CA TRP A 12 -9.18 1.73 7.10
C TRP A 12 -10.56 1.42 6.53
N ARG A 13 -11.21 0.38 7.06
CA ARG A 13 -12.63 0.14 6.83
C ARG A 13 -13.41 0.22 8.12
N THR A 14 -14.63 0.70 8.01
CA THR A 14 -15.62 0.62 9.07
C THR A 14 -16.44 -0.63 8.86
N TRP A 15 -16.40 -1.54 9.82
CA TRP A 15 -17.32 -2.66 9.92
C TRP A 15 -18.49 -2.26 10.81
N GLN A 16 -19.68 -2.39 10.26
CA GLN A 16 -20.94 -2.19 10.99
C GLN A 16 -21.60 -3.56 11.15
N LEU A 17 -21.63 -4.03 12.39
CA LEU A 17 -22.42 -5.18 12.82
C LEU A 17 -23.59 -4.66 13.68
N PRO A 18 -24.67 -5.44 13.89
CA PRO A 18 -25.87 -4.98 14.61
C PRO A 18 -25.59 -4.40 16.00
N SER A 19 -24.48 -4.77 16.65
CA SER A 19 -24.13 -4.33 18.02
C SER A 19 -22.75 -3.68 18.12
N VAL A 20 -21.99 -3.55 17.03
CA VAL A 20 -20.65 -2.94 17.07
C VAL A 20 -20.31 -2.24 15.77
N THR A 21 -19.85 -0.99 15.88
CA THR A 21 -19.17 -0.28 14.79
C THR A 21 -17.68 -0.26 15.11
N ALA A 22 -16.88 -0.98 14.33
CA ALA A 22 -15.44 -1.06 14.51
C ALA A 22 -14.72 -0.49 13.28
N ARG A 23 -13.81 0.47 13.50
CA ARG A 23 -12.90 0.96 12.46
C ARG A 23 -11.63 0.13 12.52
N VAL A 24 -11.43 -0.76 11.56
CA VAL A 24 -10.29 -1.68 11.51
C VAL A 24 -9.36 -1.33 10.35
N PRO A 25 -8.03 -1.40 10.52
CA PRO A 25 -7.10 -1.35 9.41
C PRO A 25 -7.38 -2.56 8.51
N TRP A 26 -7.64 -2.34 7.22
CA TRP A 26 -8.02 -3.44 6.33
C TRP A 26 -6.88 -4.46 6.12
N PHE A 27 -5.62 -4.06 6.37
CA PHE A 27 -4.42 -4.90 6.48
C PHE A 27 -3.30 -4.08 7.17
N GLY A 28 -2.52 -4.66 8.10
CA GLY A 28 -1.29 -4.04 8.63
C GLY A 28 -1.22 -3.91 10.17
N ASP A 29 -0.41 -2.95 10.62
CA ASP A 29 -0.02 -2.61 12.00
C ASP A 29 -0.97 -1.61 12.69
N GLY A 30 -2.07 -1.22 12.05
CA GLY A 30 -2.94 -0.14 12.54
C GLY A 30 -2.57 1.24 11.99
N VAL A 31 -1.60 1.37 11.08
CA VAL A 31 -1.27 2.63 10.41
C VAL A 31 -1.93 2.69 9.03
N ASP A 32 -2.55 3.84 8.70
CA ASP A 32 -3.04 4.07 7.32
C ASP A 32 -1.86 4.42 6.40
N ARG A 33 -1.45 3.47 5.56
CA ARG A 33 -0.40 3.65 4.56
C ARG A 33 -0.96 3.86 3.16
N ALA A 34 -2.26 4.08 3.03
CA ALA A 34 -2.88 4.30 1.73
C ALA A 34 -2.28 5.53 1.04
N GLY A 35 -1.89 5.36 -0.23
CA GLY A 35 -1.23 6.40 -1.02
C GLY A 35 0.29 6.37 -0.94
N MET A 36 0.87 5.66 0.04
CA MET A 36 2.32 5.51 0.12
C MET A 36 2.84 4.60 -0.99
N ARG A 37 4.00 4.96 -1.55
CA ARG A 37 4.69 4.15 -2.54
C ARG A 37 5.44 3.01 -1.88
N CYS A 38 5.42 1.86 -2.52
CA CYS A 38 6.10 0.65 -2.09
C CYS A 38 6.65 -0.15 -3.28
N GLN A 39 7.55 -1.07 -2.97
CA GLN A 39 8.08 -2.05 -3.92
C GLN A 39 7.67 -3.45 -3.46
N VAL A 40 7.43 -4.35 -4.41
CA VAL A 40 7.16 -5.77 -4.11
C VAL A 40 8.50 -6.49 -3.98
N VAL A 41 8.79 -7.00 -2.80
CA VAL A 41 10.00 -7.77 -2.49
C VAL A 41 9.84 -9.22 -2.93
N THR A 42 8.69 -9.83 -2.61
CA THR A 42 8.36 -11.20 -3.05
C THR A 42 6.85 -11.40 -3.20
N ARG A 43 6.44 -12.43 -3.97
CA ARG A 43 5.04 -12.80 -4.21
C ARG A 43 4.77 -14.20 -3.67
N GLY A 44 3.69 -14.34 -2.91
CA GLY A 44 3.22 -15.63 -2.37
C GLY A 44 2.07 -16.24 -3.18
N GLY A 45 1.63 -17.44 -2.75
CA GLY A 45 0.61 -18.23 -3.44
C GLY A 45 -0.84 -17.72 -3.28
N MET A 46 -1.21 -17.15 -2.13
CA MET A 46 -2.60 -16.75 -1.82
C MET A 46 -2.87 -15.27 -2.09
N ASN A 47 -2.57 -14.82 -3.29
CA ASN A 47 -2.66 -13.41 -3.66
C ASN A 47 -1.88 -12.44 -2.76
N SER A 48 -0.84 -12.93 -2.09
CA SER A 48 -0.03 -12.15 -1.16
C SER A 48 1.24 -11.62 -1.81
N ALA A 49 1.76 -10.54 -1.25
CA ALA A 49 3.07 -9.99 -1.54
C ALA A 49 3.69 -9.40 -0.27
N LEU A 50 4.99 -9.59 -0.10
CA LEU A 50 5.79 -8.79 0.81
C LEU A 50 6.14 -7.50 0.07
N VAL A 51 5.87 -6.35 0.69
CA VAL A 51 6.25 -5.06 0.15
C VAL A 51 7.14 -4.31 1.11
N ARG A 52 8.02 -3.48 0.56
CA ARG A 52 8.89 -2.57 1.32
C ARG A 52 8.54 -1.12 0.97
N PHE A 53 8.40 -0.30 2.00
CA PHE A 53 8.19 1.15 1.88
C PHE A 53 9.52 1.91 1.91
N ALA A 54 9.48 3.21 1.59
CA ALA A 54 10.67 4.07 1.58
C ALA A 54 11.30 4.30 2.98
N ASP A 55 10.53 4.12 4.05
CA ASP A 55 11.00 4.16 5.44
C ASP A 55 11.72 2.87 5.88
N GLY A 56 11.85 1.89 4.98
CA GLY A 56 12.47 0.59 5.25
C GLY A 56 11.52 -0.43 5.88
N SER A 57 10.28 -0.05 6.20
CA SER A 57 9.30 -0.98 6.78
C SER A 57 8.81 -2.00 5.75
N GLU A 58 8.55 -3.23 6.21
CA GLU A 58 8.11 -4.34 5.38
C GLU A 58 6.79 -4.93 5.86
N PHE A 59 5.89 -5.22 4.92
CA PHE A 59 4.55 -5.72 5.24
C PHE A 59 4.07 -6.76 4.23
N VAL A 60 3.41 -7.80 4.75
CA VAL A 60 2.67 -8.76 3.93
C VAL A 60 1.29 -8.19 3.66
N THR A 61 0.89 -8.14 2.40
CA THR A 61 -0.40 -7.62 1.97
C THR A 61 -0.97 -8.42 0.82
N SER A 62 -2.27 -8.26 0.59
CA SER A 62 -2.89 -8.76 -0.64
C SER A 62 -2.50 -7.87 -1.83
N ARG A 63 -2.07 -8.50 -2.93
CA ARG A 63 -1.74 -7.82 -4.21
C ARG A 63 -2.93 -7.05 -4.77
N GLY A 64 -4.16 -7.40 -4.38
CA GLY A 64 -5.37 -6.68 -4.76
C GLY A 64 -5.37 -5.20 -4.34
N GLY A 65 -4.64 -4.84 -3.28
CA GLY A 65 -4.49 -3.46 -2.82
C GLY A 65 -3.20 -2.78 -3.26
N LEU A 66 -2.54 -3.30 -4.28
CA LEU A 66 -1.41 -2.64 -4.93
C LEU A 66 -1.88 -2.09 -6.27
N ARG A 67 -1.51 -0.84 -6.57
CA ARG A 67 -1.70 -0.20 -7.87
C ARG A 67 -0.36 0.29 -8.38
N ARG A 68 -0.15 0.30 -9.71
CA ARG A 68 1.07 0.92 -10.25
C ARG A 68 1.03 2.41 -9.95
N ALA A 69 2.15 2.94 -9.45
CA ALA A 69 2.30 4.37 -9.28
C ALA A 69 2.28 5.03 -10.67
N PRO A 70 1.61 6.19 -10.83
CA PRO A 70 1.80 6.99 -12.02
C PRO A 70 3.28 7.36 -12.14
N GLU A 71 3.81 7.32 -13.35
CA GLU A 71 5.15 7.82 -13.62
C GLU A 71 5.20 9.28 -13.16
N ILE A 72 6.20 9.63 -12.35
CA ILE A 72 6.44 11.04 -12.08
C ILE A 72 6.97 11.60 -13.39
N ALA A 73 6.13 12.35 -14.11
CA ALA A 73 6.62 13.23 -15.14
C ALA A 73 7.58 14.20 -14.45
N THR A 74 8.87 14.00 -14.65
CA THR A 74 9.88 14.96 -14.24
C THR A 74 9.60 16.23 -15.02
N THR A 75 8.86 17.16 -14.44
CA THR A 75 8.77 18.52 -14.98
C THR A 75 10.16 19.11 -14.85
N THR A 76 10.94 19.03 -15.92
CA THR A 76 12.19 19.77 -16.07
C THR A 76 11.86 21.25 -15.93
N HIS A 77 12.16 21.81 -14.76
CA HIS A 77 12.13 23.24 -14.55
C HIS A 77 13.38 23.80 -15.24
N CYS A 78 13.24 24.29 -16.48
CA CYS A 78 14.29 25.08 -17.12
C CYS A 78 14.42 26.39 -16.33
N SER A 79 15.64 26.65 -15.84
CA SER A 79 16.04 27.94 -15.25
C SER A 79 16.28 28.97 -16.35
#